data_AF-A0A523CZR0-F1
#
_entry.id   AF-A0A523CZR0-F1
#
_cell.length_a   1.000
_cell.length_b   1.000
_cell.length_c   1.000
_cell.angle_alpha   90.00
_cell.angle_beta   90.00
_cell.angle_gamma   90.00
#
_symmetry.space_group_name_H-M   'P 1'
#
loop_
_entity.id
_entity.type
_entity.pdbx_description
1 polymer ?
#
loop_
_entity_poly.entity_id
_entity_poly.type
_entity_poly.pdbx_seq_one_letter_code
_entity_poly.pdbx_strand_id
1 'polypeptide(L)'
;MKYAEWNSRRFVLVFSLFLMVLFQGKCAQTPAEQGRQALEQAAQAMGGLEALGEIENINREGTNQPSSLGQARTTSERLYVQPSRPYTQIIDFTIPRQVEITGAAGTLRVTEWEKGGYRESRRTVFPLEPRHLNGTRKEWDRDIAKFLVYVLADESTIAGIGQSELEGRPHRVVSVTSLDGILYQVYLDDSSHLISKLEFTEDRNPYGDLAKEKLFSDYREVGNLKLPFSETTKEMGLVTQVREWSSIAVNAELQEDLFEIPSELQERARSLAHADTVPVIPTEIAEGVYFGEGLGTNSMWVEFEEFVLVAEGPNTEMQTLEAIHQIRETVGNKPIRYLVTTHHHADHVGGIRGFAAEGATIVTHANNEEVIREILTRPHTLNPDRLVQSQREPQIETVENRKTISDGTRTVELVHIPNSHADGYLAIYLPRERLIFQSDMFEILQGETGQRVVRPEARDFYDAVRKFRWRVDQIVPGHGRLLKWQELVDALGEIG
;
A
#
# COMPACT_ATOMS: atom_id res chain seq x y z
N MET A 1 -9.04 -75.85 -10.39
CA MET A 1 -10.03 -76.52 -9.53
C MET A 1 -11.06 -75.43 -9.20
N LYS A 2 -12.33 -75.39 -9.64
CA LYS A 2 -13.40 -76.43 -9.75
C LYS A 2 -13.53 -77.20 -8.43
N TYR A 3 -14.66 -77.31 -7.72
CA TYR A 3 -16.12 -77.23 -7.98
C TYR A 3 -16.85 -76.68 -6.72
N ALA A 4 -18.18 -76.44 -6.59
CA ALA A 4 -19.39 -76.54 -7.45
C ALA A 4 -20.54 -75.64 -6.88
N GLU A 5 -21.66 -75.54 -7.60
CA GLU A 5 -22.97 -75.05 -7.09
C GLU A 5 -23.75 -76.18 -6.39
N TRP A 6 -24.66 -75.86 -5.43
CA TRP A 6 -25.99 -76.50 -5.43
C TRP A 6 -27.11 -75.80 -4.61
N ASN A 7 -28.32 -75.87 -5.17
CA ASN A 7 -29.65 -75.48 -4.66
C ASN A 7 -29.96 -75.92 -3.21
N SER A 8 -30.87 -75.28 -2.44
CA SER A 8 -32.31 -75.29 -2.75
C SER A 8 -33.26 -74.60 -1.72
N ARG A 9 -34.31 -73.97 -2.27
CA ARG A 9 -35.73 -73.93 -1.81
C ARG A 9 -36.19 -73.18 -0.53
N ARG A 10 -37.14 -72.26 -0.82
CA ARG A 10 -38.37 -71.91 -0.06
C ARG A 10 -38.23 -71.07 1.21
N PHE A 11 -38.51 -69.77 1.08
CA PHE A 11 -39.16 -68.97 2.12
C PHE A 11 -40.50 -68.41 1.63
N VAL A 12 -41.41 -68.22 2.58
CA VAL A 12 -42.81 -67.86 2.37
C VAL A 12 -42.95 -66.35 2.10
N LEU A 13 -43.77 -65.96 1.13
CA LEU A 13 -44.22 -64.57 0.99
C LEU A 13 -45.13 -64.21 2.17
N VAL A 14 -44.62 -63.35 3.06
CA VAL A 14 -45.44 -62.61 4.03
C VAL A 14 -45.42 -61.15 3.60
N PHE A 15 -46.57 -60.64 3.15
CA PHE A 15 -46.76 -59.22 2.85
C PHE A 15 -46.87 -58.44 4.17
N SER A 16 -45.72 -58.08 4.75
CA SER A 16 -45.66 -57.09 5.83
C SER A 16 -45.70 -55.69 5.23
N LEU A 17 -46.87 -55.06 5.28
CA LEU A 17 -47.09 -53.69 4.81
C LEU A 17 -46.38 -52.70 5.76
N PHE A 18 -45.07 -52.52 5.59
CA PHE A 18 -44.34 -51.47 6.30
C PHE A 18 -44.74 -50.11 5.74
N LEU A 19 -45.62 -49.42 6.47
CA LEU A 19 -45.98 -48.04 6.20
C LEU A 19 -44.77 -47.15 6.53
N MET A 20 -43.86 -47.01 5.56
CA MET A 20 -42.69 -46.15 5.67
C MET A 20 -43.17 -44.70 5.61
N VAL A 21 -43.51 -44.14 6.78
CA VAL A 21 -43.76 -42.70 6.93
C VAL A 21 -42.43 -42.00 6.64
N LEU A 22 -42.30 -41.51 5.41
CA LEU A 22 -41.25 -40.58 5.03
C LEU A 22 -41.44 -39.29 5.81
N PHE A 23 -40.85 -39.23 7.01
CA PHE A 23 -40.50 -37.98 7.64
C PHE A 23 -39.48 -37.29 6.73
N GLN A 24 -39.97 -36.47 5.79
CA GLN A 24 -39.20 -35.39 5.20
C GLN A 24 -38.98 -34.31 6.27
N GLY A 25 -38.20 -34.66 7.30
CA GLY A 25 -37.55 -33.65 8.12
C GLY A 25 -36.61 -32.89 7.19
N LYS A 26 -36.91 -31.61 6.94
CA LYS A 26 -35.92 -30.71 6.36
C LYS A 26 -34.71 -30.75 7.29
N CYS A 27 -33.58 -31.31 6.84
CA CYS A 27 -32.31 -31.04 7.52
C CYS A 27 -32.17 -29.52 7.60
N ALA A 28 -31.89 -29.01 8.79
CA ALA A 28 -31.53 -27.60 8.92
C ALA A 28 -30.27 -27.36 8.10
N GLN A 29 -30.31 -26.37 7.20
CA GLN A 29 -29.13 -25.98 6.42
C GLN A 29 -27.98 -25.66 7.39
N THR A 30 -26.78 -26.11 7.05
CA THR A 30 -25.56 -25.75 7.75
C THR A 30 -25.31 -24.24 7.65
N PRO A 31 -24.55 -23.62 8.58
CA PRO A 31 -24.20 -22.21 8.48
C PRO A 31 -23.51 -21.83 7.16
N ALA A 32 -22.73 -22.75 6.58
CA ALA A 32 -22.07 -22.56 5.28
C ALA A 32 -23.09 -22.54 4.12
N GLU A 33 -24.05 -23.47 4.09
CA GLU A 33 -25.15 -23.47 3.09
C GLU A 33 -26.02 -22.20 3.21
N GLN A 34 -26.32 -21.75 4.43
CA GLN A 34 -27.05 -20.50 4.67
C GLN A 34 -26.23 -19.27 4.21
N GLY A 35 -24.92 -19.25 4.47
CA GLY A 35 -24.00 -18.23 3.99
C GLY A 35 -23.94 -18.16 2.46
N ARG A 36 -23.83 -19.32 1.79
CA ARG A 36 -23.88 -19.43 0.33
C ARG A 36 -25.19 -18.89 -0.23
N GLN A 37 -26.32 -19.32 0.33
CA GLN A 37 -27.64 -18.82 -0.10
C GLN A 37 -27.78 -17.30 0.07
N ALA A 38 -27.20 -16.72 1.13
CA ALA A 38 -27.22 -15.27 1.33
C ALA A 38 -26.36 -14.51 0.31
N LEU A 39 -25.17 -15.02 -0.04
CA LEU A 39 -24.34 -14.47 -1.12
C LEU A 39 -24.99 -14.62 -2.50
N GLU A 40 -25.66 -15.76 -2.76
CA GLU A 40 -26.45 -15.97 -4.00
C GLU A 40 -27.63 -15.00 -4.10
N GLN A 41 -28.30 -14.67 -2.98
CA GLN A 41 -29.32 -13.62 -2.92
C GLN A 41 -28.73 -12.22 -3.20
N ALA A 42 -27.54 -11.92 -2.68
CA ALA A 42 -26.83 -10.68 -2.97
C ALA A 42 -26.48 -10.56 -4.46
N ALA A 43 -26.03 -11.65 -5.08
CA ALA A 43 -25.74 -11.70 -6.51
C ALA A 43 -27.00 -11.42 -7.33
N GLN A 44 -28.14 -12.01 -6.97
CA GLN A 44 -29.43 -11.72 -7.62
C GLN A 44 -29.87 -10.26 -7.42
N ALA A 45 -29.68 -9.68 -6.23
CA ALA A 45 -29.97 -8.26 -5.97
C ALA A 45 -29.06 -7.29 -6.76
N MET A 46 -27.88 -7.75 -7.19
CA MET A 46 -26.92 -7.00 -8.02
C MET A 46 -27.06 -7.25 -9.54
N GLY A 47 -28.04 -8.05 -9.98
CA GLY A 47 -28.32 -8.33 -11.41
C GLY A 47 -28.17 -9.79 -11.84
N GLY A 48 -27.75 -10.68 -10.93
CA GLY A 48 -27.55 -12.10 -11.17
C GLY A 48 -26.08 -12.48 -11.38
N LEU A 49 -25.69 -13.69 -10.95
CA LEU A 49 -24.31 -14.17 -11.01
C LEU A 49 -23.77 -14.29 -12.45
N GLU A 50 -24.65 -14.65 -13.39
CA GLU A 50 -24.35 -14.74 -14.83
C GLU A 50 -23.95 -13.36 -15.38
N ALA A 51 -24.79 -12.33 -15.17
CA ALA A 51 -24.52 -10.97 -15.62
C ALA A 51 -23.28 -10.34 -14.97
N LEU A 52 -23.01 -10.62 -13.68
CA LEU A 52 -21.77 -10.21 -13.01
C LEU A 52 -20.55 -10.95 -13.61
N GLY A 53 -20.72 -12.21 -13.99
CA GLY A 53 -19.73 -13.02 -14.72
C GLY A 53 -19.36 -12.42 -16.07
N GLU A 54 -20.35 -11.90 -16.82
CA GLU A 54 -20.20 -11.30 -18.16
C GLU A 54 -19.52 -9.91 -18.19
N ILE A 55 -19.19 -9.30 -17.03
CA ILE A 55 -18.46 -8.02 -17.01
C ILE A 55 -17.01 -8.24 -17.48
N GLU A 56 -16.70 -7.92 -18.73
CA GLU A 56 -15.34 -7.95 -19.28
C GLU A 56 -14.56 -6.68 -18.95
N ASN A 57 -15.23 -5.53 -18.82
CA ASN A 57 -14.60 -4.28 -18.39
C ASN A 57 -15.56 -3.34 -17.67
N ILE A 58 -15.02 -2.34 -16.97
CA ILE A 58 -15.78 -1.26 -16.33
C ILE A 58 -15.04 0.07 -16.43
N ASN A 59 -15.75 1.12 -16.84
CA ASN A 59 -15.31 2.51 -16.78
C ASN A 59 -16.16 3.25 -15.72
N ARG A 60 -15.51 3.96 -14.82
CA ARG A 60 -16.13 4.78 -13.77
C ARG A 60 -15.57 6.19 -13.84
N GLU A 61 -16.45 7.18 -13.85
CA GLU A 61 -16.08 8.59 -13.72
C GLU A 61 -16.75 9.19 -12.49
N GLY A 62 -16.08 10.11 -11.82
CA GLY A 62 -16.61 10.80 -10.65
C GLY A 62 -15.53 11.55 -9.91
N THR A 63 -15.51 11.39 -8.59
CA THR A 63 -14.52 12.02 -7.70
C THR A 63 -13.89 11.02 -6.72
N ASN A 64 -12.67 11.33 -6.30
CA ASN A 64 -11.91 10.58 -5.32
C ASN A 64 -11.34 11.56 -4.29
N GLN A 65 -11.64 11.34 -3.01
CA GLN A 65 -11.04 12.01 -1.88
C GLN A 65 -10.15 11.01 -1.11
N PRO A 66 -8.83 11.01 -1.35
CA PRO A 66 -7.90 10.22 -0.54
C PRO A 66 -7.52 10.95 0.75
N SER A 67 -7.42 10.21 1.85
CA SER A 67 -6.80 10.66 3.09
C SER A 67 -5.61 9.77 3.39
N SER A 68 -4.41 10.30 3.26
CA SER A 68 -3.19 9.50 3.33
C SER A 68 -2.82 9.19 4.79
N LEU A 69 -2.92 7.92 5.18
CA LEU A 69 -2.50 7.42 6.48
C LEU A 69 -0.98 7.54 6.65
N GLY A 70 -0.55 8.16 7.75
CA GLY A 70 0.86 8.37 8.05
C GLY A 70 1.54 9.43 7.18
N GLN A 71 0.82 10.47 6.76
CA GLN A 71 1.33 11.55 5.92
C GLN A 71 0.95 12.95 6.45
N ALA A 72 0.34 13.01 7.63
CA ALA A 72 -0.08 14.27 8.24
C ALA A 72 1.11 15.04 8.80
N ARG A 73 0.88 16.30 9.16
CA ARG A 73 1.94 17.14 9.74
C ARG A 73 2.31 16.72 11.16
N THR A 74 1.36 16.25 11.96
CA THR A 74 1.57 15.90 13.38
C THR A 74 1.31 14.42 13.60
N THR A 75 2.00 13.78 14.54
CA THR A 75 1.78 12.36 14.86
C THR A 75 0.44 12.09 15.54
N SER A 76 -0.19 13.10 16.12
CA SER A 76 -1.54 13.00 16.71
C SER A 76 -2.66 13.00 15.65
N GLU A 77 -2.44 13.66 14.51
CA GLU A 77 -3.33 13.60 13.36
C GLU A 77 -2.88 12.47 12.43
N ARG A 78 -3.55 11.31 12.41
CA ARG A 78 -3.04 10.16 11.61
C ARG A 78 -3.22 10.28 10.09
N LEU A 79 -4.05 11.22 9.61
CA LEU A 79 -4.43 11.35 8.20
C LEU A 79 -4.07 12.72 7.62
N TYR A 80 -3.42 12.74 6.46
CA TYR A 80 -3.43 13.90 5.57
C TYR A 80 -4.63 13.82 4.62
N VAL A 81 -5.72 14.51 4.97
CA VAL A 81 -6.95 14.56 4.17
C VAL A 81 -6.72 15.48 2.96
N GLN A 82 -6.74 14.91 1.75
CA GLN A 82 -6.63 15.68 0.51
C GLN A 82 -8.02 16.20 0.09
N PRO A 83 -8.11 17.26 -0.72
CA PRO A 83 -9.37 17.68 -1.31
C PRO A 83 -9.91 16.62 -2.29
N SER A 84 -11.23 16.47 -2.35
CA SER A 84 -11.89 15.69 -3.41
C SER A 84 -11.55 16.28 -4.78
N ARG A 85 -11.29 15.41 -5.75
CA ARG A 85 -10.86 15.78 -7.10
C ARG A 85 -11.45 14.83 -8.15
N PRO A 86 -11.61 15.28 -9.42
CA PRO A 86 -12.05 14.41 -10.51
C PRO A 86 -11.22 13.14 -10.59
N TYR A 87 -11.87 12.02 -10.86
CA TYR A 87 -11.26 10.71 -10.95
C TYR A 87 -11.97 9.85 -11.99
N THR A 88 -11.18 9.23 -12.86
CA THR A 88 -11.62 8.22 -13.81
C THR A 88 -10.86 6.93 -13.52
N GLN A 89 -11.56 5.79 -13.52
CA GLN A 89 -11.00 4.46 -13.37
C GLN A 89 -11.54 3.57 -14.49
N ILE A 90 -10.66 2.99 -15.29
CA ILE A 90 -11.01 2.01 -16.34
C ILE A 90 -10.31 0.71 -15.99
N ILE A 91 -11.07 -0.37 -15.77
CA ILE A 91 -10.56 -1.70 -15.47
C ILE A 91 -10.96 -2.65 -16.59
N ASP A 92 -10.00 -3.43 -17.08
CA ASP A 92 -10.26 -4.61 -17.90
C ASP A 92 -10.18 -5.85 -16.99
N PHE A 93 -11.19 -6.71 -17.03
CA PHE A 93 -11.25 -7.96 -16.26
C PHE A 93 -10.86 -9.20 -17.08
N THR A 94 -10.61 -9.06 -18.39
CA THR A 94 -10.14 -10.15 -19.26
C THR A 94 -8.65 -10.42 -19.10
N ILE A 95 -7.87 -9.36 -18.85
CA ILE A 95 -6.46 -9.39 -18.40
C ILE A 95 -6.25 -8.37 -17.29
N PRO A 96 -5.39 -8.61 -16.27
CA PRO A 96 -5.36 -7.74 -15.09
C PRO A 96 -4.68 -6.40 -15.36
N ARG A 97 -5.44 -5.43 -15.88
CA ARG A 97 -4.97 -4.08 -16.20
C ARG A 97 -5.98 -2.99 -15.85
N GLN A 98 -5.47 -1.81 -15.55
CA GLN A 98 -6.24 -0.65 -15.13
C GLN A 98 -5.57 0.66 -15.56
N VAL A 99 -6.40 1.64 -15.90
CA VAL A 99 -6.05 3.05 -16.07
C VAL A 99 -6.74 3.89 -15.00
N GLU A 100 -6.01 4.83 -14.42
CA GLU A 100 -6.54 5.82 -13.49
C GLU A 100 -6.09 7.23 -13.90
N ILE A 101 -7.04 8.15 -13.97
CA ILE A 101 -6.78 9.57 -14.26
C ILE A 101 -7.27 10.38 -13.07
N THR A 102 -6.39 11.20 -12.49
CA THR A 102 -6.64 11.90 -11.22
C THR A 102 -6.40 13.40 -11.31
N GLY A 103 -7.41 14.18 -10.92
CA GLY A 103 -7.36 15.64 -10.87
C GLY A 103 -7.49 16.33 -12.24
N ALA A 104 -7.82 17.63 -12.23
CA ALA A 104 -8.06 18.39 -13.46
C ALA A 104 -6.83 18.58 -14.37
N ALA A 105 -5.62 18.37 -13.83
CA ALA A 105 -4.37 18.39 -14.58
C ALA A 105 -3.94 17.00 -15.10
N GLY A 106 -4.70 15.94 -14.80
CA GLY A 106 -4.49 14.59 -15.32
C GLY A 106 -3.22 13.90 -14.85
N THR A 107 -3.11 13.55 -13.55
CA THR A 107 -2.14 12.53 -13.13
C THR A 107 -2.63 11.17 -13.64
N LEU A 108 -1.94 10.62 -14.64
CA LEU A 108 -2.23 9.31 -15.22
C LEU A 108 -1.45 8.22 -14.48
N ARG A 109 -2.11 7.10 -14.19
CA ARG A 109 -1.46 5.84 -13.76
C ARG A 109 -2.00 4.70 -14.62
N VAL A 110 -1.09 3.92 -15.19
CA VAL A 110 -1.41 2.72 -15.97
C VAL A 110 -0.71 1.53 -15.33
N THR A 111 -1.46 0.46 -15.13
CA THR A 111 -0.97 -0.82 -14.61
C THR A 111 -1.43 -1.93 -15.53
N GLU A 112 -0.52 -2.79 -15.96
CA GLU A 112 -0.79 -4.02 -16.69
C GLU A 112 0.08 -5.11 -16.03
N TRP A 113 -0.54 -6.21 -15.59
CA TRP A 113 0.11 -7.14 -14.68
C TRP A 113 1.42 -7.73 -15.22
N GLU A 114 1.46 -8.16 -16.48
CA GLU A 114 2.61 -8.84 -17.10
C GLU A 114 3.65 -7.86 -17.67
N LYS A 115 3.21 -6.71 -18.18
CA LYS A 115 4.07 -5.69 -18.82
C LYS A 115 4.59 -4.64 -17.83
N GLY A 116 4.03 -4.59 -16.62
CA GLY A 116 4.32 -3.58 -15.62
C GLY A 116 3.45 -2.33 -15.78
N GLY A 117 3.93 -1.19 -15.31
CA GLY A 117 3.14 0.04 -15.39
C GLY A 117 3.95 1.31 -15.21
N TYR A 118 3.27 2.43 -15.33
CA TYR A 118 3.85 3.76 -15.15
C TYR A 118 2.87 4.72 -14.46
N ARG A 119 3.42 5.83 -13.96
CA ARG A 119 2.66 7.03 -13.59
C ARG A 119 3.24 8.23 -14.35
N GLU A 120 2.38 9.11 -14.83
CA GLU A 120 2.77 10.44 -15.29
C GLU A 120 2.36 11.49 -14.25
N SER A 121 3.32 12.31 -13.83
CA SER A 121 3.08 13.44 -12.94
C SER A 121 4.03 14.58 -13.28
N ARG A 122 3.52 15.83 -13.31
CA ARG A 122 4.30 17.02 -13.71
C ARG A 122 5.07 16.82 -15.04
N ARG A 123 4.42 16.21 -16.05
CA ARG A 123 5.01 15.87 -17.36
C ARG A 123 6.25 14.96 -17.30
N THR A 124 6.40 14.24 -16.19
CA THR A 124 7.50 13.30 -15.96
C THR A 124 6.90 11.92 -15.79
N VAL A 125 7.40 10.95 -16.55
CA VAL A 125 6.88 9.58 -16.57
C VAL A 125 7.81 8.69 -15.75
N PHE A 126 7.24 7.94 -14.80
CA PHE A 126 7.99 7.06 -13.90
C PHE A 126 7.46 5.63 -14.02
N PRO A 127 8.32 4.60 -14.12
CA PRO A 127 7.88 3.22 -14.01
C PRO A 127 7.34 2.94 -12.59
N LEU A 128 6.38 2.04 -12.47
CA LEU A 128 5.83 1.64 -11.17
C LEU A 128 6.71 0.59 -10.50
N GLU A 129 6.92 0.76 -9.19
CA GLU A 129 7.46 -0.28 -8.30
C GLU A 129 6.54 -1.52 -8.25
N PRO A 130 7.08 -2.74 -8.03
CA PRO A 130 6.30 -3.97 -7.92
C PRO A 130 5.13 -3.87 -6.93
N ARG A 131 5.31 -3.17 -5.80
CA ARG A 131 4.26 -2.98 -4.79
C ARG A 131 3.00 -2.29 -5.32
N HIS A 132 3.12 -1.41 -6.32
CA HIS A 132 1.97 -0.72 -6.89
C HIS A 132 1.17 -1.66 -7.80
N LEU A 133 1.85 -2.52 -8.56
CA LEU A 133 1.22 -3.54 -9.39
C LEU A 133 0.55 -4.61 -8.52
N ASN A 134 1.24 -5.10 -7.50
CA ASN A 134 0.68 -6.02 -6.50
C ASN A 134 -0.53 -5.42 -5.76
N GLY A 135 -0.46 -4.12 -5.40
CA GLY A 135 -1.58 -3.40 -4.79
C GLY A 135 -2.78 -3.29 -5.73
N THR A 136 -2.57 -2.89 -6.98
CA THR A 136 -3.66 -2.82 -7.98
C THR A 136 -4.22 -4.20 -8.31
N ARG A 137 -3.40 -5.26 -8.37
CA ARG A 137 -3.85 -6.64 -8.56
C ARG A 137 -4.77 -7.10 -7.42
N LYS A 138 -4.39 -6.83 -6.16
CA LYS A 138 -5.27 -7.09 -5.00
C LYS A 138 -6.60 -6.34 -5.11
N GLU A 139 -6.59 -5.06 -5.47
CA GLU A 139 -7.83 -4.28 -5.60
C GLU A 139 -8.69 -4.70 -6.81
N TRP A 140 -8.09 -5.20 -7.89
CA TRP A 140 -8.76 -5.82 -9.04
C TRP A 140 -9.48 -7.11 -8.64
N ASP A 141 -8.82 -8.01 -7.90
CA ASP A 141 -9.39 -9.26 -7.40
C ASP A 141 -10.52 -9.05 -6.37
N ARG A 142 -10.66 -7.80 -5.89
CA ARG A 142 -11.63 -7.39 -4.86
C ARG A 142 -12.62 -6.35 -5.36
N ASP A 143 -12.66 -6.07 -6.66
CA ASP A 143 -13.60 -5.12 -7.21
C ASP A 143 -15.04 -5.61 -6.97
N ILE A 144 -15.89 -4.74 -6.42
CA ILE A 144 -17.25 -5.08 -5.99
C ILE A 144 -18.13 -5.60 -7.14
N ALA A 145 -17.84 -5.24 -8.39
CA ALA A 145 -18.53 -5.74 -9.57
C ALA A 145 -18.21 -7.22 -9.87
N LYS A 146 -17.06 -7.74 -9.41
CA LYS A 146 -16.64 -9.13 -9.58
C LYS A 146 -16.61 -9.95 -8.29
N PHE A 147 -16.56 -9.30 -7.12
CA PHE A 147 -16.39 -9.95 -5.82
C PHE A 147 -17.31 -11.17 -5.61
N LEU A 148 -18.61 -11.05 -5.91
CA LEU A 148 -19.58 -12.14 -5.76
C LEU A 148 -19.35 -13.31 -6.72
N VAL A 149 -18.77 -13.09 -7.89
CA VAL A 149 -18.35 -14.16 -8.82
C VAL A 149 -17.23 -14.98 -8.19
N TYR A 150 -16.26 -14.32 -7.55
CA TYR A 150 -15.10 -14.98 -6.94
C TYR A 150 -15.44 -15.70 -5.62
N VAL A 151 -16.25 -15.10 -4.74
CA VAL A 151 -16.60 -15.74 -3.44
C VAL A 151 -17.66 -16.85 -3.54
N LEU A 152 -18.33 -16.99 -4.69
CA LEU A 152 -19.24 -18.10 -4.98
C LEU A 152 -18.63 -19.20 -5.87
N ALA A 153 -17.40 -18.99 -6.36
CA ALA A 153 -16.61 -20.02 -7.06
C ALA A 153 -16.23 -21.18 -6.11
N ASP A 154 -15.98 -22.36 -6.67
CA ASP A 154 -15.76 -23.58 -5.89
C ASP A 154 -14.43 -23.60 -5.12
N GLU A 155 -13.48 -22.74 -5.50
CA GLU A 155 -12.21 -22.54 -4.82
C GLU A 155 -12.32 -21.66 -3.55
N SER A 156 -13.42 -20.91 -3.40
CA SER A 156 -13.69 -20.08 -2.22
C SER A 156 -14.36 -20.89 -1.09
N THR A 157 -14.04 -20.58 0.17
CA THR A 157 -14.55 -21.33 1.34
C THR A 157 -15.44 -20.46 2.22
N ILE A 158 -16.74 -20.76 2.24
CA ILE A 158 -17.72 -20.10 3.11
C ILE A 158 -17.75 -20.80 4.47
N ALA A 159 -17.26 -20.12 5.51
CA ALA A 159 -17.16 -20.68 6.86
C ALA A 159 -18.50 -20.65 7.63
N GLY A 160 -19.35 -19.66 7.35
CA GLY A 160 -20.67 -19.55 7.99
C GLY A 160 -21.33 -18.19 7.82
N ILE A 161 -22.44 -18.01 8.55
CA ILE A 161 -23.24 -16.78 8.56
C ILE A 161 -23.60 -16.41 10.01
N GLY A 162 -23.60 -15.11 10.29
CA GLY A 162 -24.07 -14.50 11.54
C GLY A 162 -24.97 -13.30 11.27
N GLN A 163 -25.26 -12.55 12.33
CA GLN A 163 -26.04 -11.30 12.26
C GLN A 163 -25.27 -10.18 12.95
N SER A 164 -25.44 -8.95 12.45
CA SER A 164 -24.88 -7.72 13.02
C SER A 164 -25.77 -6.54 12.64
N GLU A 165 -25.44 -5.35 13.15
CA GLU A 165 -26.06 -4.09 12.73
C GLU A 165 -24.99 -3.14 12.18
N LEU A 166 -25.34 -2.44 11.10
CA LEU A 166 -24.53 -1.37 10.51
C LEU A 166 -25.42 -0.15 10.36
N GLU A 167 -25.05 0.95 11.01
CA GLU A 167 -25.83 2.21 11.01
C GLU A 167 -27.28 2.03 11.50
N GLY A 168 -27.51 1.10 12.43
CA GLY A 168 -28.83 0.77 12.96
C GLY A 168 -29.73 -0.05 12.01
N ARG A 169 -29.18 -0.54 10.88
CA ARG A 169 -29.85 -1.47 9.97
C ARG A 169 -29.39 -2.91 10.24
N PRO A 170 -30.30 -3.91 10.30
CA PRO A 170 -29.93 -5.31 10.46
C PRO A 170 -29.24 -5.85 9.20
N HIS A 171 -28.17 -6.60 9.42
CA HIS A 171 -27.37 -7.23 8.37
C HIS A 171 -27.09 -8.70 8.71
N ARG A 172 -27.15 -9.56 7.70
CA ARG A 172 -26.46 -10.85 7.72
C ARG A 172 -24.97 -10.63 7.45
N VAL A 173 -24.11 -11.34 8.16
CA VAL A 173 -22.66 -11.28 7.96
C VAL A 173 -22.16 -12.65 7.56
N VAL A 174 -21.67 -12.79 6.34
CA VAL A 174 -21.12 -14.05 5.81
C VAL A 174 -19.60 -14.03 5.95
N SER A 175 -19.05 -15.05 6.61
CA SER A 175 -17.60 -15.26 6.70
C SER A 175 -17.15 -16.11 5.53
N VAL A 176 -16.33 -15.57 4.63
CA VAL A 176 -15.84 -16.27 3.44
C VAL A 176 -14.36 -16.01 3.18
N THR A 177 -13.59 -17.07 2.98
CA THR A 177 -12.22 -16.99 2.45
C THR A 177 -12.30 -16.98 0.92
N SER A 178 -11.80 -15.89 0.31
CA SER A 178 -11.80 -15.72 -1.15
C SER A 178 -10.57 -16.35 -1.81
N LEU A 179 -10.49 -16.26 -3.14
CA LEU A 179 -9.39 -16.75 -3.98
C LEU A 179 -8.01 -16.16 -3.60
N ASP A 180 -7.98 -14.97 -3.01
CA ASP A 180 -6.75 -14.33 -2.51
C ASP A 180 -6.28 -14.86 -1.14
N GLY A 181 -6.97 -15.85 -0.58
CA GLY A 181 -6.69 -16.45 0.73
C GLY A 181 -7.11 -15.60 1.93
N ILE A 182 -7.69 -14.41 1.71
CA ILE A 182 -8.13 -13.52 2.79
C ILE A 182 -9.54 -13.90 3.26
N LEU A 183 -9.74 -13.89 4.57
CA LEU A 183 -11.05 -14.04 5.20
C LEU A 183 -11.77 -12.68 5.22
N TYR A 184 -12.90 -12.62 4.53
CA TYR A 184 -13.82 -11.49 4.51
C TYR A 184 -15.02 -11.73 5.41
N GLN A 185 -15.44 -10.67 6.10
CA GLN A 185 -16.79 -10.54 6.66
C GLN A 185 -17.62 -9.69 5.71
N VAL A 186 -18.58 -10.32 5.03
CA VAL A 186 -19.43 -9.72 4.00
C VAL A 186 -20.77 -9.35 4.64
N TYR A 187 -21.02 -8.05 4.80
CA TYR A 187 -22.24 -7.53 5.41
C TYR A 187 -23.30 -7.29 4.33
N LEU A 188 -24.39 -8.06 4.41
CA LEU A 188 -25.53 -8.02 3.50
C LEU A 188 -26.73 -7.37 4.21
N ASP A 189 -27.24 -6.27 3.69
CA ASP A 189 -28.41 -5.59 4.25
C ASP A 189 -29.65 -6.51 4.18
N ASP A 190 -30.37 -6.69 5.30
CA ASP A 190 -31.45 -7.68 5.33
C ASP A 190 -32.67 -7.29 4.48
N SER A 191 -32.84 -6.00 4.16
CA SER A 191 -33.99 -5.51 3.39
C SER A 191 -33.77 -5.53 1.87
N SER A 192 -32.55 -5.24 1.42
CA SER A 192 -32.17 -5.10 0.01
C SER A 192 -31.30 -6.24 -0.49
N HIS A 193 -30.69 -7.00 0.42
CA HIS A 193 -29.72 -8.08 0.18
C HIS A 193 -28.40 -7.63 -0.46
N LEU A 194 -28.21 -6.33 -0.68
CA LEU A 194 -26.99 -5.75 -1.24
C LEU A 194 -25.85 -5.77 -0.21
N ILE A 195 -24.60 -5.79 -0.71
CA ILE A 195 -23.40 -5.66 0.12
C ILE A 195 -23.31 -4.23 0.63
N SER A 196 -23.38 -4.01 1.94
CA SER A 196 -23.14 -2.70 2.54
C SER A 196 -21.69 -2.52 3.00
N LYS A 197 -21.00 -3.59 3.39
CA LYS A 197 -19.61 -3.55 3.85
C LYS A 197 -18.86 -4.86 3.56
N LEU A 198 -17.61 -4.75 3.15
CA LEU A 198 -16.58 -5.78 3.25
C LEU A 198 -15.60 -5.41 4.37
N GLU A 199 -15.30 -6.34 5.26
CA GLU A 199 -14.36 -6.13 6.37
C GLU A 199 -13.36 -7.29 6.39
N PHE A 200 -12.06 -6.97 6.43
CA PHE A 200 -10.96 -7.93 6.33
C PHE A 200 -9.67 -7.36 6.95
N THR A 201 -8.67 -8.21 7.16
CA THR A 201 -7.32 -7.78 7.58
C THR A 201 -6.36 -7.97 6.42
N GLU A 202 -5.49 -6.99 6.16
CA GLU A 202 -4.39 -7.13 5.19
C GLU A 202 -3.06 -6.59 5.73
N ASP A 203 -1.96 -7.09 5.17
CA ASP A 203 -0.62 -6.50 5.36
C ASP A 203 -0.54 -5.14 4.64
N ARG A 204 -0.23 -4.10 5.42
CA ARG A 204 -0.20 -2.70 5.02
C ARG A 204 1.06 -2.02 5.53
N ASN A 205 2.17 -2.20 4.84
CA ASN A 205 3.44 -1.49 5.08
C ASN A 205 3.21 0.04 5.29
N PRO A 206 3.81 0.66 6.33
CA PRO A 206 4.68 0.09 7.38
C PRO A 206 3.95 -0.56 8.56
N TYR A 207 2.62 -0.48 8.62
CA TYR A 207 1.80 -0.84 9.78
C TYR A 207 1.46 -2.34 9.92
N GLY A 208 1.97 -3.21 9.05
CA GLY A 208 1.72 -4.65 9.12
C GLY A 208 0.23 -4.99 9.04
N ASP A 209 -0.22 -5.91 9.90
CA ASP A 209 -1.61 -6.38 9.89
C ASP A 209 -2.60 -5.26 10.29
N LEU A 210 -3.46 -4.90 9.34
CA LEU A 210 -4.36 -3.75 9.45
C LEU A 210 -5.79 -4.13 9.04
N ALA A 211 -6.74 -3.90 9.96
CA ALA A 211 -8.17 -4.06 9.69
C ALA A 211 -8.68 -2.97 8.73
N LYS A 212 -9.20 -3.40 7.59
CA LYS A 212 -9.72 -2.57 6.50
C LYS A 212 -11.21 -2.82 6.31
N GLU A 213 -11.97 -1.74 6.17
CA GLU A 213 -13.37 -1.77 5.79
C GLU A 213 -13.53 -1.12 4.40
N LYS A 214 -14.32 -1.72 3.53
CA LYS A 214 -14.90 -1.05 2.35
C LYS A 214 -16.41 -0.99 2.51
N LEU A 215 -16.98 0.19 2.56
CA LEU A 215 -18.41 0.43 2.66
C LEU A 215 -18.95 0.84 1.30
N PHE A 216 -20.12 0.33 0.94
CA PHE A 216 -20.76 0.53 -0.36
C PHE A 216 -22.16 1.09 -0.16
N SER A 217 -22.49 2.15 -0.89
CA SER A 217 -23.82 2.77 -0.84
C SER A 217 -24.21 3.39 -2.19
N ASP A 218 -25.39 4.01 -2.23
CA ASP A 218 -25.97 4.60 -3.45
C ASP A 218 -26.00 3.60 -4.63
N TYR A 219 -26.66 2.47 -4.42
CA TYR A 219 -26.79 1.43 -5.44
C TYR A 219 -27.78 1.85 -6.54
N ARG A 220 -27.27 1.98 -7.77
CA ARG A 220 -28.07 2.39 -8.95
C ARG A 220 -28.00 1.35 -10.06
N GLU A 221 -28.98 1.38 -10.95
CA GLU A 221 -29.05 0.49 -12.11
C GLU A 221 -28.01 0.90 -13.17
N VAL A 222 -27.28 -0.08 -13.70
CA VAL A 222 -26.27 0.03 -14.77
C VAL A 222 -26.56 -1.08 -15.79
N GLY A 223 -27.41 -0.77 -16.77
CA GLY A 223 -27.95 -1.80 -17.68
C GLY A 223 -28.91 -2.73 -16.93
N ASN A 224 -28.56 -4.01 -16.85
CA ASN A 224 -29.25 -5.04 -16.05
C ASN A 224 -28.59 -5.31 -14.68
N LEU A 225 -27.48 -4.62 -14.36
CA LEU A 225 -26.76 -4.74 -13.10
C LEU A 225 -27.17 -3.66 -12.13
N LYS A 226 -26.90 -3.87 -10.84
CA LYS A 226 -27.06 -2.86 -9.79
C LYS A 226 -25.76 -2.70 -9.01
N LEU A 227 -25.10 -1.55 -9.17
CA LEU A 227 -23.75 -1.28 -8.69
C LEU A 227 -23.72 -0.06 -7.75
N PRO A 228 -22.79 -0.01 -6.77
CA PRO A 228 -22.67 1.11 -5.84
C PRO A 228 -22.03 2.33 -6.51
N PHE A 229 -22.64 3.50 -6.34
CA PHE A 229 -22.09 4.78 -6.80
C PHE A 229 -21.26 5.48 -5.71
N SER A 230 -21.28 4.99 -4.47
CA SER A 230 -20.42 5.47 -3.37
C SER A 230 -19.61 4.32 -2.76
N GLU A 231 -18.28 4.47 -2.68
CA GLU A 231 -17.35 3.56 -1.98
C GLU A 231 -16.56 4.37 -0.93
N THR A 232 -16.58 3.92 0.33
CA THR A 232 -15.74 4.47 1.40
C THR A 232 -14.80 3.41 1.95
N THR A 233 -13.49 3.64 1.86
CA THR A 233 -12.47 2.78 2.50
C THR A 233 -12.10 3.36 3.86
N LYS A 234 -12.04 2.50 4.87
CA LYS A 234 -11.41 2.80 6.16
C LYS A 234 -10.22 1.88 6.41
N GLU A 235 -9.15 2.43 6.95
CA GLU A 235 -8.01 1.71 7.52
C GLU A 235 -7.89 2.16 8.98
N MET A 236 -7.80 1.22 9.93
CA MET A 236 -7.77 1.50 11.37
C MET A 236 -9.00 2.27 11.90
N GLY A 237 -10.15 2.11 11.25
CA GLY A 237 -11.38 2.87 11.53
C GLY A 237 -11.36 4.33 11.03
N LEU A 238 -10.27 4.78 10.42
CA LEU A 238 -10.11 6.11 9.85
C LEU A 238 -10.45 6.08 8.35
N VAL A 239 -11.22 7.06 7.85
CA VAL A 239 -11.60 7.13 6.43
C VAL A 239 -10.41 7.54 5.56
N THR A 240 -9.81 6.57 4.87
CA THR A 240 -8.64 6.78 4.00
C THR A 240 -9.00 6.98 2.53
N GLN A 241 -10.23 6.66 2.13
CA GLN A 241 -10.73 7.00 0.80
C GLN A 241 -12.24 7.18 0.79
N VAL A 242 -12.73 8.17 0.04
CA VAL A 242 -14.12 8.27 -0.41
C VAL A 242 -14.13 8.41 -1.93
N ARG A 243 -14.91 7.58 -2.62
CA ARG A 243 -15.15 7.64 -4.06
C ARG A 243 -16.64 7.84 -4.30
N GLU A 244 -16.97 8.87 -5.07
CA GLU A 244 -18.35 9.20 -5.46
C GLU A 244 -18.40 9.22 -6.99
N TRP A 245 -19.06 8.23 -7.57
CA TRP A 245 -19.18 8.04 -9.01
C TRP A 245 -20.32 8.88 -9.57
N SER A 246 -20.08 9.59 -10.67
CA SER A 246 -21.13 10.25 -11.47
C SER A 246 -21.70 9.32 -12.54
N SER A 247 -20.87 8.41 -13.06
CA SER A 247 -21.24 7.45 -14.11
C SER A 247 -20.44 6.16 -13.97
N ILE A 248 -21.08 5.05 -14.31
CA ILE A 248 -20.48 3.73 -14.44
C ILE A 248 -20.98 3.14 -15.76
N ALA A 249 -20.06 2.63 -16.59
CA ALA A 249 -20.36 1.89 -17.80
C ALA A 249 -19.63 0.54 -17.75
N VAL A 250 -20.35 -0.54 -18.05
CA VAL A 250 -19.79 -1.90 -18.16
C VAL A 250 -19.70 -2.31 -19.62
N ASN A 251 -18.69 -3.11 -19.97
CA ASN A 251 -18.46 -3.65 -21.31
C ASN A 251 -18.48 -2.56 -22.40
N ALA A 252 -17.90 -1.40 -22.08
CA ALA A 252 -17.70 -0.33 -23.05
C ALA A 252 -16.54 -0.67 -23.98
N GLU A 253 -16.44 0.02 -25.12
CA GLU A 253 -15.28 -0.07 -25.99
C GLU A 253 -14.04 0.49 -25.24
N LEU A 254 -13.01 -0.35 -25.08
CA LEU A 254 -11.76 0.05 -24.43
C LEU A 254 -10.92 0.89 -25.39
N GLN A 255 -10.48 2.05 -24.92
CA GLN A 255 -9.43 2.85 -25.56
C GLN A 255 -8.08 2.17 -25.26
N GLU A 256 -7.68 1.23 -26.11
CA GLU A 256 -6.48 0.41 -25.96
C GLU A 256 -5.18 1.25 -25.82
N ASP A 257 -5.15 2.42 -26.47
CA ASP A 257 -4.05 3.38 -26.39
C ASP A 257 -3.82 3.93 -24.98
N LEU A 258 -4.86 4.03 -24.15
CA LEU A 258 -4.72 4.42 -22.74
C LEU A 258 -3.95 3.38 -21.89
N PHE A 259 -3.89 2.12 -22.35
CA PHE A 259 -3.15 1.05 -21.67
C PHE A 259 -1.71 0.90 -22.20
N GLU A 260 -1.29 1.67 -23.21
CA GLU A 260 0.06 1.60 -23.74
C GLU A 260 1.08 2.21 -22.77
N ILE A 261 2.14 1.44 -22.49
CA ILE A 261 3.32 1.92 -21.76
C ILE A 261 4.24 2.64 -22.76
N PRO A 262 4.65 3.90 -22.50
CA PRO A 262 5.56 4.64 -23.37
C PRO A 262 6.82 3.85 -23.71
N SER A 263 7.23 3.90 -24.98
CA SER A 263 8.26 3.05 -25.59
C SER A 263 9.58 3.02 -24.80
N GLU A 264 9.99 4.19 -24.31
CA GLU A 264 11.17 4.47 -23.51
C GLU A 264 11.12 3.86 -22.10
N LEU A 265 9.94 3.48 -21.61
CA LEU A 265 9.75 2.82 -20.31
C LEU A 265 9.43 1.33 -20.41
N GLN A 266 9.08 0.78 -21.59
CA GLN A 266 8.58 -0.61 -21.70
C GLN A 266 9.54 -1.65 -21.10
N GLU A 267 10.84 -1.55 -21.38
CA GLU A 267 11.85 -2.45 -20.80
C GLU A 267 11.94 -2.30 -19.28
N ARG A 268 11.97 -1.05 -18.79
CA ARG A 268 12.12 -0.75 -17.37
C ARG A 268 10.87 -1.17 -16.57
N ALA A 269 9.67 -0.87 -17.07
CA ALA A 269 8.40 -1.28 -16.48
C ALA A 269 8.30 -2.80 -16.40
N ARG A 270 8.62 -3.53 -17.48
CA ARG A 270 8.64 -5.00 -17.47
C ARG A 270 9.67 -5.55 -16.50
N SER A 271 10.86 -4.95 -16.42
CA SER A 271 11.90 -5.36 -15.45
C SER A 271 11.49 -5.22 -13.99
N LEU A 272 10.45 -4.42 -13.70
CA LEU A 272 9.95 -4.13 -12.35
C LEU A 272 8.61 -4.83 -12.04
N ALA A 273 7.95 -5.45 -13.02
CA ALA A 273 6.59 -5.97 -12.84
C ALA A 273 6.49 -7.03 -11.73
N HIS A 274 7.43 -7.98 -11.76
CA HIS A 274 7.54 -9.10 -10.81
C HIS A 274 8.97 -9.23 -10.29
N ALA A 275 9.64 -8.09 -10.03
CA ALA A 275 11.01 -8.11 -9.56
C ALA A 275 11.09 -8.48 -8.07
N ASP A 276 11.89 -9.49 -7.74
CA ASP A 276 12.20 -9.89 -6.35
C ASP A 276 13.12 -8.88 -5.63
N THR A 277 13.76 -7.99 -6.38
CA THR A 277 14.57 -6.88 -5.87
C THR A 277 14.31 -5.61 -6.68
N VAL A 278 14.46 -4.45 -6.03
CA VAL A 278 14.38 -3.14 -6.70
C VAL A 278 15.73 -2.45 -6.54
N PRO A 279 16.39 -1.99 -7.63
CA PRO A 279 17.71 -1.39 -7.53
C PRO A 279 17.77 -0.18 -6.60
N VAL A 280 18.83 -0.15 -5.79
CA VAL A 280 19.34 1.06 -5.11
C VAL A 280 20.69 1.35 -5.74
N ILE A 281 20.88 2.53 -6.32
CA ILE A 281 22.10 2.86 -7.06
C ILE A 281 23.01 3.71 -6.15
N PRO A 282 24.17 3.17 -5.70
CA PRO A 282 25.10 3.94 -4.88
C PRO A 282 25.90 4.94 -5.72
N THR A 283 26.02 6.17 -5.22
CA THR A 283 26.95 7.19 -5.72
C THR A 283 27.75 7.74 -4.55
N GLU A 284 29.08 7.63 -4.57
CA GLU A 284 29.94 8.29 -3.59
C GLU A 284 29.90 9.82 -3.82
N ILE A 285 29.43 10.56 -2.81
CA ILE A 285 29.28 12.03 -2.85
C ILE A 285 30.35 12.77 -2.04
N ALA A 286 30.97 12.07 -1.09
CA ALA A 286 32.24 12.42 -0.46
C ALA A 286 32.92 11.11 0.00
N GLU A 287 34.22 11.14 0.31
CA GLU A 287 34.99 9.98 0.80
C GLU A 287 34.19 9.19 1.86
N GLY A 288 33.78 7.95 1.60
CA GLY A 288 32.99 7.14 2.54
C GLY A 288 31.59 7.70 2.88
N VAL A 289 30.99 8.50 2.01
CA VAL A 289 29.61 9.00 2.12
C VAL A 289 28.91 8.80 0.79
N TYR A 290 27.79 8.06 0.82
CA TYR A 290 27.11 7.59 -0.38
C TYR A 290 25.65 8.03 -0.41
N PHE A 291 25.21 8.49 -1.57
CA PHE A 291 23.81 8.63 -1.93
C PHE A 291 23.31 7.29 -2.50
N GLY A 292 22.26 6.72 -1.92
CA GLY A 292 21.56 5.56 -2.45
C GLY A 292 20.29 6.01 -3.17
N GLU A 293 20.37 6.10 -4.50
CA GLU A 293 19.22 6.45 -5.33
C GLU A 293 18.29 5.24 -5.45
N GLY A 294 17.12 5.30 -4.81
CA GLY A 294 16.12 4.24 -4.83
C GLY A 294 14.95 4.55 -5.76
N LEU A 295 14.13 3.55 -6.06
CA LEU A 295 12.92 3.75 -6.86
C LEU A 295 11.81 4.39 -6.02
N GLY A 296 11.79 5.72 -6.00
CA GLY A 296 10.80 6.54 -5.31
C GLY A 296 11.38 7.26 -4.10
N THR A 297 12.03 6.54 -3.19
CA THR A 297 12.70 7.09 -1.99
C THR A 297 14.19 6.79 -2.00
N ASN A 298 14.98 7.74 -1.51
CA ASN A 298 16.43 7.67 -1.40
C ASN A 298 16.89 7.48 0.04
N SER A 299 18.09 6.92 0.21
CA SER A 299 18.83 6.93 1.48
C SER A 299 20.19 7.60 1.29
N MET A 300 20.87 7.91 2.39
CA MET A 300 22.30 8.21 2.39
C MET A 300 22.97 7.36 3.47
N TRP A 301 24.17 6.84 3.23
CA TRP A 301 24.95 6.19 4.28
C TRP A 301 26.32 6.82 4.47
N VAL A 302 26.75 6.83 5.72
CA VAL A 302 27.94 7.49 6.23
C VAL A 302 28.79 6.46 6.93
N GLU A 303 29.97 6.20 6.38
CA GLU A 303 30.98 5.36 7.01
C GLU A 303 31.59 6.08 8.22
N PHE A 304 31.76 5.36 9.32
CA PHE A 304 32.62 5.72 10.45
C PHE A 304 33.69 4.62 10.61
N GLU A 305 34.69 4.82 11.47
CA GLU A 305 35.78 3.86 11.67
C GLU A 305 35.27 2.43 11.99
N GLU A 306 34.31 2.31 12.91
CA GLU A 306 33.78 1.02 13.38
C GLU A 306 32.35 0.68 12.90
N PHE A 307 31.63 1.59 12.24
CA PHE A 307 30.20 1.41 11.98
C PHE A 307 29.70 2.20 10.78
N VAL A 308 28.45 1.95 10.38
CA VAL A 308 27.71 2.73 9.39
C VAL A 308 26.52 3.42 10.07
N LEU A 309 26.29 4.69 9.71
CA LEU A 309 25.03 5.39 9.95
C LEU A 309 24.28 5.48 8.62
N VAL A 310 23.00 5.12 8.63
CA VAL A 310 22.10 5.31 7.49
C VAL A 310 21.14 6.45 7.81
N ALA A 311 20.94 7.35 6.86
CA ALA A 311 19.95 8.40 6.84
C ALA A 311 18.81 7.97 5.91
N GLU A 312 17.60 7.96 6.47
CA GLU A 312 16.35 7.48 5.89
C GLU A 312 16.29 5.97 5.60
N GLY A 313 15.15 5.34 5.92
CA GLY A 313 14.83 4.00 5.45
C GLY A 313 14.14 4.08 4.08
N PRO A 314 14.40 3.15 3.13
CA PRO A 314 13.62 3.05 1.90
C PRO A 314 12.14 2.70 2.14
N ASN A 315 11.32 2.72 1.10
CA ASN A 315 9.86 2.59 1.22
C ASN A 315 9.35 1.19 1.61
N THR A 316 10.16 0.15 1.41
CA THR A 316 9.77 -1.25 1.63
C THR A 316 10.92 -2.09 2.16
N GLU A 317 10.62 -3.27 2.73
CA GLU A 317 11.63 -4.26 3.05
C GLU A 317 12.49 -4.63 1.82
N MET A 318 11.88 -4.89 0.66
CA MET A 318 12.62 -5.23 -0.57
C MET A 318 13.70 -4.19 -0.93
N GLN A 319 13.36 -2.89 -0.86
CA GLN A 319 14.34 -1.82 -1.07
C GLN A 319 15.36 -1.72 0.08
N THR A 320 14.94 -2.00 1.32
CA THR A 320 15.83 -2.02 2.49
C THR A 320 16.89 -3.11 2.38
N LEU A 321 16.53 -4.30 1.87
CA LEU A 321 17.47 -5.39 1.65
C LEU A 321 18.53 -5.03 0.62
N GLU A 322 18.11 -4.42 -0.50
CA GLU A 322 19.07 -3.95 -1.50
C GLU A 322 19.92 -2.78 -0.98
N ALA A 323 19.36 -1.85 -0.19
CA ALA A 323 20.15 -0.81 0.47
C ALA A 323 21.21 -1.40 1.42
N ILE A 324 20.86 -2.39 2.25
CA ILE A 324 21.80 -3.10 3.15
C ILE A 324 22.88 -3.83 2.34
N HIS A 325 22.54 -4.42 1.21
CA HIS A 325 23.48 -5.06 0.28
C HIS A 325 24.46 -4.03 -0.30
N GLN A 326 23.97 -2.92 -0.86
CA GLN A 326 24.81 -1.84 -1.42
C GLN A 326 25.68 -1.15 -0.37
N ILE A 327 25.20 -1.02 0.88
CA ILE A 327 26.02 -0.57 2.02
C ILE A 327 27.22 -1.53 2.21
N ARG A 328 27.00 -2.85 2.20
CA ARG A 328 28.08 -3.83 2.39
C ARG A 328 29.07 -3.85 1.22
N GLU A 329 28.61 -3.67 -0.01
CA GLU A 329 29.48 -3.59 -1.18
C GLU A 329 30.34 -2.31 -1.19
N THR A 330 29.81 -1.19 -0.67
CA THR A 330 30.51 0.11 -0.69
C THR A 330 31.41 0.36 0.52
N VAL A 331 30.99 -0.03 1.73
CA VAL A 331 31.72 0.26 3.00
C VAL A 331 32.02 -1.00 3.84
N GLY A 332 31.85 -2.19 3.24
CA GLY A 332 32.19 -3.47 3.85
C GLY A 332 31.24 -3.93 4.96
N ASN A 333 31.65 -4.97 5.68
CA ASN A 333 30.83 -5.61 6.73
C ASN A 333 30.84 -4.86 8.08
N LYS A 334 30.95 -3.52 8.07
CA LYS A 334 30.81 -2.71 9.28
C LYS A 334 29.36 -2.79 9.79
N PRO A 335 29.13 -2.90 11.11
CA PRO A 335 27.78 -2.93 11.66
C PRO A 335 27.03 -1.63 11.35
N ILE A 336 25.80 -1.75 10.84
CA ILE A 336 24.87 -0.64 10.73
C ILE A 336 24.38 -0.33 12.15
N ARG A 337 24.95 0.71 12.78
CA ARG A 337 24.73 1.02 14.20
C ARG A 337 23.53 1.95 14.40
N TYR A 338 23.24 2.79 13.41
CA TYR A 338 22.14 3.75 13.45
C TYR A 338 21.39 3.79 12.12
N LEU A 339 20.05 3.77 12.18
CA LEU A 339 19.19 4.32 11.15
C LEU A 339 18.59 5.62 11.70
N VAL A 340 18.86 6.75 11.07
CA VAL A 340 18.23 8.02 11.39
C VAL A 340 17.05 8.23 10.45
N THR A 341 15.84 8.29 11.01
CA THR A 341 14.64 8.71 10.28
C THR A 341 14.52 10.23 10.35
N THR A 342 14.30 10.90 9.22
CA THR A 342 14.11 12.36 9.24
C THR A 342 12.77 12.74 9.84
N HIS A 343 11.70 12.03 9.48
CA HIS A 343 10.34 12.27 9.96
C HIS A 343 9.50 10.99 9.90
N HIS A 344 8.24 11.06 10.35
CA HIS A 344 7.38 9.89 10.54
C HIS A 344 6.54 9.48 9.30
N HIS A 345 6.73 10.10 8.14
CA HIS A 345 5.90 9.84 6.97
C HIS A 345 6.12 8.43 6.41
N ALA A 346 5.01 7.76 6.09
CA ALA A 346 4.94 6.31 5.89
C ALA A 346 5.92 5.74 4.84
N ASP A 347 6.30 6.53 3.84
CA ASP A 347 7.28 6.20 2.81
C ASP A 347 8.74 6.32 3.24
N HIS A 348 9.04 7.15 4.25
CA HIS A 348 10.37 7.35 4.85
C HIS A 348 10.62 6.40 6.03
N VAL A 349 9.54 5.81 6.56
CA VAL A 349 9.58 4.83 7.66
C VAL A 349 9.20 3.41 7.21
N GLY A 350 8.94 3.19 5.92
CA GLY A 350 8.63 1.87 5.34
C GLY A 350 9.67 0.79 5.67
N GLY A 351 10.95 1.15 5.60
CA GLY A 351 12.08 0.23 5.75
C GLY A 351 12.62 0.03 7.17
N ILE A 352 12.10 0.74 8.19
CA ILE A 352 12.77 0.79 9.51
C ILE A 352 12.88 -0.58 10.18
N ARG A 353 11.91 -1.47 9.94
CA ARG A 353 11.88 -2.82 10.50
C ARG A 353 13.03 -3.69 9.97
N GLY A 354 13.38 -3.55 8.69
CA GLY A 354 14.53 -4.24 8.09
C GLY A 354 15.86 -3.83 8.71
N PHE A 355 16.05 -2.56 9.05
CA PHE A 355 17.25 -2.10 9.76
C PHE A 355 17.25 -2.49 11.25
N ALA A 356 16.10 -2.52 11.91
CA ALA A 356 15.98 -3.06 13.26
C ALA A 356 16.36 -4.56 13.31
N ALA A 357 16.02 -5.34 12.26
CA ALA A 357 16.43 -6.73 12.10
C ALA A 357 17.95 -6.90 11.93
N GLU A 358 18.64 -5.94 11.31
CA GLU A 358 20.12 -5.89 11.28
C GLU A 358 20.72 -5.43 12.62
N GLY A 359 19.91 -4.86 13.53
CA GLY A 359 20.30 -4.42 14.89
C GLY A 359 20.67 -2.95 15.00
N ALA A 360 20.29 -2.13 14.01
CA ALA A 360 20.48 -0.69 14.09
C ALA A 360 19.56 -0.07 15.15
N THR A 361 20.08 0.90 15.91
CA THR A 361 19.22 1.78 16.72
C THR A 361 18.49 2.75 15.78
N ILE A 362 17.16 2.77 15.88
CA ILE A 362 16.32 3.70 15.13
C ILE A 362 16.34 5.05 15.85
N VAL A 363 17.03 6.03 15.28
CA VAL A 363 17.11 7.39 15.80
C VAL A 363 16.04 8.25 15.13
N THR A 364 15.27 8.99 15.92
CA THR A 364 14.14 9.80 15.41
C THR A 364 13.88 11.02 16.30
N HIS A 365 13.05 11.98 15.86
CA HIS A 365 12.61 13.07 16.73
C HIS A 365 11.66 12.57 17.82
N ALA A 366 11.68 13.17 19.02
CA ALA A 366 10.82 12.77 20.14
C ALA A 366 9.32 12.65 19.76
N ASN A 367 8.77 13.60 18.98
CA ASN A 367 7.36 13.54 18.52
C ASN A 367 7.03 12.30 17.67
N ASN A 368 8.02 11.68 17.03
CA ASN A 368 7.83 10.51 16.17
C ASN A 368 7.82 9.19 16.96
N GLU A 369 8.21 9.19 18.24
CA GLU A 369 8.48 7.95 18.99
C GLU A 369 7.28 6.99 19.01
N GLU A 370 6.07 7.50 19.23
CA GLU A 370 4.86 6.68 19.28
C GLU A 370 4.60 5.96 17.94
N VAL A 371 4.68 6.68 16.82
CA VAL A 371 4.44 6.12 15.47
C VAL A 371 5.54 5.12 15.08
N ILE A 372 6.80 5.46 15.36
CA ILE A 372 7.95 4.57 15.12
C ILE A 372 7.84 3.30 15.97
N ARG A 373 7.46 3.43 17.25
CA ARG A 373 7.24 2.31 18.16
C ARG A 373 6.05 1.45 17.73
N GLU A 374 4.95 2.05 17.25
CA GLU A 374 3.82 1.30 16.69
C GLU A 374 4.29 0.44 15.51
N ILE A 375 4.93 1.04 14.49
CA ILE A 375 5.44 0.32 13.32
C ILE A 375 6.37 -0.83 13.71
N LEU A 376 7.27 -0.62 14.66
CA LEU A 376 8.23 -1.63 15.11
C LEU A 376 7.62 -2.76 15.96
N THR A 377 6.45 -2.55 16.59
CA THR A 377 5.84 -3.52 17.53
C THR A 377 4.53 -4.15 17.06
N ARG A 378 3.90 -3.59 16.02
CA ARG A 378 2.65 -4.09 15.45
C ARG A 378 2.83 -5.49 14.83
N PRO A 379 1.80 -6.35 14.79
CA PRO A 379 1.90 -7.68 14.19
C PRO A 379 2.10 -7.62 12.66
N HIS A 380 2.96 -8.49 12.14
CA HIS A 380 3.12 -8.80 10.72
C HIS A 380 2.97 -10.32 10.54
N THR A 381 1.77 -10.84 10.80
CA THR A 381 1.48 -12.28 10.76
C THR A 381 1.04 -12.74 9.38
N LEU A 382 0.44 -11.86 8.59
CA LEU A 382 0.04 -12.16 7.20
C LEU A 382 1.25 -12.21 6.25
N ASN A 383 2.28 -11.41 6.52
CA ASN A 383 3.51 -11.33 5.74
C ASN A 383 4.73 -11.12 6.67
N PRO A 384 5.29 -12.20 7.26
CA PRO A 384 6.34 -12.09 8.28
C PRO A 384 7.69 -11.59 7.75
N ASP A 385 8.00 -10.33 8.05
CA ASP A 385 9.23 -9.64 7.66
C ASP A 385 10.48 -10.10 8.44
N ARG A 386 11.66 -9.61 8.05
CA ARG A 386 12.93 -9.99 8.72
C ARG A 386 12.99 -9.58 10.18
N LEU A 387 12.24 -8.58 10.65
CA LEU A 387 12.20 -8.27 12.07
C LEU A 387 11.51 -9.41 12.85
N VAL A 388 10.35 -9.88 12.37
CA VAL A 388 9.68 -11.08 12.92
C VAL A 388 10.60 -12.30 12.87
N GLN A 389 11.26 -12.55 11.74
CA GLN A 389 12.17 -13.69 11.56
C GLN A 389 13.41 -13.61 12.47
N SER A 390 13.95 -12.41 12.70
CA SER A 390 15.16 -12.19 13.52
C SER A 390 14.91 -12.32 15.02
N GLN A 391 13.65 -12.17 15.47
CA GLN A 391 13.24 -12.13 16.88
C GLN A 391 14.00 -11.07 17.71
N ARG A 392 14.50 -10.01 17.07
CA ARG A 392 15.22 -8.93 17.75
C ARG A 392 14.27 -7.89 18.33
N GLU A 393 14.54 -7.50 19.56
CA GLU A 393 13.86 -6.37 20.20
C GLU A 393 14.36 -5.03 19.60
N PRO A 394 13.50 -4.26 18.93
CA PRO A 394 13.90 -3.04 18.23
C PRO A 394 14.31 -1.94 19.21
N GLN A 395 15.41 -1.25 18.91
CA GLN A 395 15.94 -0.16 19.73
C GLN A 395 15.56 1.20 19.13
N ILE A 396 15.06 2.11 19.97
CA ILE A 396 14.68 3.47 19.57
C ILE A 396 15.47 4.47 20.42
N GLU A 397 16.06 5.48 19.79
CA GLU A 397 16.64 6.64 20.48
C GLU A 397 15.97 7.93 19.97
N THR A 398 15.51 8.77 20.89
CA THR A 398 14.85 10.04 20.56
C THR A 398 15.81 11.23 20.62
N VAL A 399 15.56 12.21 19.75
CA VAL A 399 16.24 13.51 19.71
C VAL A 399 15.18 14.60 19.85
N GLU A 400 15.31 15.48 20.82
CA GLU A 400 14.46 16.68 20.89
C GLU A 400 15.03 17.80 19.99
N ASN A 401 16.16 18.38 20.37
CA ASN A 401 16.66 19.59 19.72
C ASN A 401 17.85 19.29 18.79
N ARG A 402 18.82 18.52 19.29
CA ARG A 402 20.09 18.24 18.62
C ARG A 402 20.76 17.00 19.21
N LYS A 403 21.37 16.17 18.36
CA LYS A 403 22.29 15.09 18.74
C LYS A 403 23.51 15.13 17.82
N THR A 404 24.68 14.77 18.34
CA THR A 404 25.91 14.66 17.56
C THR A 404 26.41 13.22 17.63
N ILE A 405 26.77 12.65 16.47
CA ILE A 405 27.35 11.32 16.33
C ILE A 405 28.74 11.49 15.72
N SER A 406 29.78 10.95 16.36
CA SER A 406 31.18 11.14 15.97
C SER A 406 32.06 9.99 16.43
N ASP A 407 33.09 9.66 15.64
CA ASP A 407 34.22 8.79 16.00
C ASP A 407 35.52 9.58 16.27
N GLY A 408 35.44 10.91 16.30
CA GLY A 408 36.60 11.82 16.40
C GLY A 408 37.24 12.20 15.07
N THR A 409 37.01 11.44 13.99
CA THR A 409 37.50 11.75 12.63
C THR A 409 36.42 12.35 11.73
N ARG A 410 35.16 11.94 11.95
CA ARG A 410 33.93 12.38 11.29
C ARG A 410 32.90 12.83 12.31
N THR A 411 31.95 13.64 11.88
CA THR A 411 30.83 14.13 12.72
C THR A 411 29.57 14.27 11.88
N VAL A 412 28.46 13.75 12.40
CA VAL A 412 27.10 13.96 11.91
C VAL A 412 26.31 14.71 12.97
N GLU A 413 25.66 15.80 12.59
CA GLU A 413 24.73 16.56 13.43
C GLU A 413 23.29 16.24 13.05
N LEU A 414 22.51 15.72 13.99
CA LEU A 414 21.06 15.54 13.86
C LEU A 414 20.40 16.74 14.53
N VAL A 415 19.54 17.47 13.83
CA VAL A 415 18.99 18.73 14.34
C VAL A 415 17.53 18.89 13.95
N HIS A 416 16.70 19.23 14.93
CA HIS A 416 15.30 19.50 14.67
C HIS A 416 15.11 20.81 13.89
N ILE A 417 14.37 20.73 12.79
CA ILE A 417 13.95 21.88 11.97
C ILE A 417 12.43 21.89 11.92
N PRO A 418 11.74 22.75 12.69
CA PRO A 418 10.31 22.94 12.56
C PRO A 418 9.94 23.40 11.15
N ASN A 419 8.97 22.75 10.50
CA ASN A 419 8.50 23.10 9.17
C ASN A 419 6.99 22.83 8.97
N SER A 420 6.49 23.08 7.76
CA SER A 420 5.09 22.82 7.33
C SER A 420 4.77 21.35 7.04
N HIS A 421 5.76 20.51 6.73
CA HIS A 421 5.60 19.14 6.24
C HIS A 421 5.44 18.12 7.38
N ALA A 422 6.32 18.12 8.39
CA ALA A 422 6.11 17.38 9.63
C ALA A 422 6.70 18.07 10.88
N ASP A 423 6.05 17.88 12.02
CA ASP A 423 6.40 18.50 13.30
C ASP A 423 7.59 17.83 14.01
N GLY A 424 7.89 16.58 13.67
CA GLY A 424 9.02 15.81 14.18
C GLY A 424 10.19 15.68 13.21
N TYR A 425 10.55 16.76 12.51
CA TYR A 425 11.58 16.74 11.48
C TYR A 425 13.02 16.83 12.01
N LEU A 426 13.91 15.95 11.57
CA LEU A 426 15.37 16.03 11.75
C LEU A 426 16.08 16.22 10.42
N ALA A 427 16.94 17.23 10.34
CA ALA A 427 17.97 17.31 9.30
C ALA A 427 19.27 16.67 9.77
N ILE A 428 20.02 16.10 8.83
CA ILE A 428 21.22 15.29 9.07
C ILE A 428 22.40 15.97 8.35
N TYR A 429 23.18 16.76 9.07
CA TYR A 429 24.24 17.61 8.53
C TYR A 429 25.63 17.04 8.79
N LEU A 430 26.50 17.08 7.77
CA LEU A 430 27.89 16.64 7.80
C LEU A 430 28.81 17.86 7.66
N PRO A 431 29.40 18.40 8.75
CA PRO A 431 30.11 19.68 8.71
C PRO A 431 31.43 19.67 7.93
N ARG A 432 32.10 18.52 7.84
CA ARG A 432 33.39 18.37 7.13
C ARG A 432 33.16 18.30 5.62
N GLU A 433 32.17 17.51 5.22
CA GLU A 433 31.79 17.24 3.83
C GLU A 433 30.88 18.34 3.25
N ARG A 434 30.27 19.18 4.10
CA ARG A 434 29.30 20.24 3.74
C ARG A 434 28.05 19.71 3.02
N LEU A 435 27.64 18.51 3.43
CA LEU A 435 26.46 17.82 2.97
C LEU A 435 25.34 17.98 3.98
N ILE A 436 24.10 18.02 3.51
CA ILE A 436 22.93 17.84 4.37
C ILE A 436 21.93 16.90 3.71
N PHE A 437 21.57 15.83 4.43
CA PHE A 437 20.38 15.05 4.10
C PHE A 437 19.20 15.72 4.79
N GLN A 438 18.25 16.18 3.97
CA GLN A 438 17.12 17.00 4.40
C GLN A 438 15.75 16.39 4.06
N SER A 439 15.75 15.24 3.38
CA SER A 439 14.55 14.55 2.93
C SER A 439 13.67 15.39 1.98
N ASP A 440 12.57 15.98 2.44
CA ASP A 440 11.52 16.53 1.57
C ASP A 440 11.38 18.06 1.58
N MET A 441 12.15 18.76 2.40
CA MET A 441 12.06 20.23 2.47
C MET A 441 12.43 20.89 1.13
N PHE A 442 13.27 20.27 0.29
CA PHE A 442 13.51 20.70 -1.09
C PHE A 442 13.87 19.55 -2.04
N GLU A 443 12.96 19.22 -2.95
CA GLU A 443 13.07 18.15 -3.96
C GLU A 443 13.07 18.69 -5.40
N ILE A 444 13.73 17.96 -6.31
CA ILE A 444 13.49 18.03 -7.77
C ILE A 444 13.51 16.59 -8.27
N LEU A 445 12.40 16.12 -8.86
CA LEU A 445 12.28 14.74 -9.29
C LEU A 445 13.24 14.45 -10.47
N GLN A 446 13.70 13.19 -10.56
CA GLN A 446 14.55 12.77 -11.67
C GLN A 446 13.77 12.91 -12.99
N GLY A 447 14.33 13.64 -13.96
CA GLY A 447 13.66 13.94 -15.24
C GLY A 447 12.66 15.12 -15.21
N GLU A 448 12.44 15.77 -14.06
CA GLU A 448 11.51 16.91 -13.97
C GLU A 448 11.97 18.11 -14.81
N THR A 449 11.06 18.65 -15.62
CA THR A 449 11.33 19.81 -16.49
C THR A 449 10.25 20.88 -16.34
N GLY A 450 10.62 22.15 -16.56
CA GLY A 450 9.71 23.29 -16.47
C GLY A 450 9.86 24.10 -15.19
N GLN A 451 8.80 24.81 -14.80
CA GLN A 451 8.81 25.70 -13.64
C GLN A 451 8.80 24.89 -12.33
N ARG A 452 9.74 25.21 -11.44
CA ARG A 452 9.91 24.53 -10.15
C ARG A 452 8.77 24.89 -9.20
N VAL A 453 8.16 23.89 -8.56
CA VAL A 453 7.18 24.10 -7.49
C VAL A 453 7.93 24.16 -6.16
N VAL A 454 8.22 25.38 -5.70
CA VAL A 454 8.84 25.60 -4.39
C VAL A 454 7.77 25.59 -3.31
N ARG A 455 7.85 24.61 -2.41
CA ARG A 455 6.94 24.47 -1.27
C ARG A 455 7.42 25.31 -0.07
N PRO A 456 6.56 25.66 0.90
CA PRO A 456 6.94 26.51 2.04
C PRO A 456 8.14 26.00 2.84
N GLU A 457 8.23 24.68 3.05
CA GLU A 457 9.30 23.99 3.77
C GLU A 457 10.71 24.24 3.21
N ALA A 458 10.83 24.58 1.92
CA ALA A 458 12.11 24.97 1.30
C ALA A 458 12.67 26.27 1.90
N ARG A 459 11.78 27.19 2.33
CA ARG A 459 12.16 28.42 3.02
C ARG A 459 12.54 28.14 4.47
N ASP A 460 11.78 27.29 5.16
CA ASP A 460 12.10 26.86 6.54
C ASP A 460 13.51 26.23 6.60
N PHE A 461 13.83 25.35 5.64
CA PHE A 461 15.16 24.77 5.48
C PHE A 461 16.24 25.82 5.22
N TYR A 462 16.01 26.76 4.29
CA TYR A 462 16.96 27.84 4.01
C TYR A 462 17.26 28.69 5.25
N ASP A 463 16.22 29.12 5.96
CA ASP A 463 16.34 29.95 7.16
C ASP A 463 17.02 29.18 8.31
N ALA A 464 16.79 27.87 8.42
CA ALA A 464 17.52 27.01 9.37
C ALA A 464 19.02 26.93 9.07
N VAL A 465 19.42 26.72 7.81
CA VAL A 465 20.85 26.72 7.40
C VAL A 465 21.51 28.06 7.72
N ARG A 466 20.82 29.18 7.48
CA ARG A 466 21.29 30.52 7.86
C ARG A 466 21.41 30.69 9.38
N LYS A 467 20.40 30.26 10.14
CA LYS A 467 20.34 30.34 11.62
C LYS A 467 21.48 29.56 12.28
N PHE A 468 21.73 28.32 11.82
CA PHE A 468 22.82 27.48 12.35
C PHE A 468 24.20 27.83 11.77
N ARG A 469 24.27 28.75 10.78
CA ARG A 469 25.51 29.17 10.09
C ARG A 469 26.25 28.00 9.43
N TRP A 470 25.50 26.98 9.01
CA TRP A 470 26.03 25.82 8.31
C TRP A 470 26.60 26.23 6.95
N ARG A 471 27.58 25.47 6.47
CA ARG A 471 28.12 25.57 5.11
C ARG A 471 27.64 24.34 4.37
N VAL A 472 26.66 24.53 3.50
CA VAL A 472 26.09 23.47 2.66
C VAL A 472 26.52 23.77 1.23
N ASP A 473 27.23 22.83 0.62
CA ASP A 473 27.60 22.91 -0.80
C ASP A 473 26.67 21.99 -1.63
N GLN A 474 26.24 20.86 -1.07
CA GLN A 474 25.31 19.90 -1.68
C GLN A 474 24.21 19.45 -0.71
N ILE A 475 23.01 19.27 -1.26
CA ILE A 475 21.78 18.85 -0.62
C ILE A 475 21.45 17.43 -1.11
N VAL A 476 21.12 16.54 -0.18
CA VAL A 476 20.66 15.17 -0.45
C VAL A 476 19.18 15.06 -0.07
N PRO A 477 18.28 14.79 -1.04
CA PRO A 477 16.84 14.66 -0.77
C PRO A 477 16.39 13.22 -0.61
N GLY A 478 15.24 13.04 0.04
CA GLY A 478 14.52 11.79 0.20
C GLY A 478 13.81 11.37 -1.09
N HIS A 479 13.49 12.33 -1.97
CA HIS A 479 12.96 12.09 -3.30
C HIS A 479 13.75 12.84 -4.39
N GLY A 480 13.86 12.22 -5.56
CA GLY A 480 14.50 12.85 -6.73
C GLY A 480 16.02 12.87 -6.67
N ARG A 481 16.64 13.82 -7.37
CA ARG A 481 18.09 13.85 -7.60
C ARG A 481 18.87 14.66 -6.57
N LEU A 482 20.17 14.43 -6.49
CA LEU A 482 21.13 15.30 -5.80
C LEU A 482 21.03 16.76 -6.29
N LEU A 483 21.15 17.70 -5.36
CA LEU A 483 20.95 19.13 -5.57
C LEU A 483 22.16 19.93 -5.06
N LYS A 484 22.54 21.00 -5.77
CA LYS A 484 23.51 21.98 -5.22
C LYS A 484 22.78 22.98 -4.34
N TRP A 485 23.45 23.49 -3.30
CA TRP A 485 22.89 24.55 -2.45
C TRP A 485 22.37 25.75 -3.24
N GLN A 486 23.08 26.15 -4.30
CA GLN A 486 22.68 27.26 -5.17
C GLN A 486 21.31 27.04 -5.83
N GLU A 487 20.91 25.80 -6.12
CA GLU A 487 19.61 25.53 -6.78
C GLU A 487 18.42 25.90 -5.89
N LEU A 488 18.56 25.74 -4.56
CA LEU A 488 17.58 26.22 -3.58
C LEU A 488 17.58 27.75 -3.50
N VAL A 489 18.77 28.38 -3.52
CA VAL A 489 18.90 29.84 -3.49
C VAL A 489 18.24 30.47 -4.71
N ASP A 490 18.48 29.91 -5.90
CA ASP A 490 17.88 30.38 -7.15
C ASP A 490 16.36 30.20 -7.12
N ALA A 491 15.87 29.02 -6.72
CA ALA A 491 14.44 28.72 -6.65
C ALA A 491 13.68 29.60 -5.63
N LEU A 492 14.30 29.96 -4.50
CA LEU A 492 13.73 30.93 -3.55
C LEU A 492 13.84 32.38 -4.02
N GLY A 493 14.79 32.69 -4.91
CA GLY A 493 15.00 34.01 -5.50
C GLY A 493 14.00 34.36 -6.60
N GLU A 494 13.47 33.36 -7.32
CA GLU A 494 12.40 33.51 -8.33
C GLU A 494 11.03 33.92 -7.71
N ILE A 495 10.93 34.00 -6.38
CA ILE A 495 9.70 34.28 -5.61
C ILE A 495 9.80 35.64 -4.88
N GLY A 496 10.89 36.40 -5.09
CA GLY A 496 11.19 37.68 -4.43
C GLY A 496 10.66 38.93 -5.14
#